data_AF-G5K546-F1
#
_entry.id   AF-G5K546-F1
#
_cell.length_a   1.000
_cell.length_b   1.000
_cell.length_c   1.000
_cell.angle_alpha   90.00
_cell.angle_beta   90.00
_cell.angle_gamma   90.00
#
_symmetry.space_group_name_H-M   'P 1'
#
loop_
_entity.id
_entity.type
_entity.pdbx_description
1 polymer ?
#
loop_
_entity_poly.entity_id
_entity_poly.type
_entity_poly.pdbx_seq_one_letter_code
_entity_poly.pdbx_strand_id
1 'polypeptide(L)' 'MAFQLKSDKKESETKTIRFPLELIASIEKVIVNKEVTFSSFVIQACQYALENMDKDPK' A
#
# COMPACT_ATOMS: atom_id res chain seq x y z
N MET A 1 14.32 -8.72 -35.99
CA MET A 1 14.68 -8.49 -34.57
C MET A 1 13.45 -8.77 -33.74
N ALA A 2 13.51 -9.75 -32.83
CA ALA A 2 12.36 -10.15 -32.02
C ALA A 2 12.30 -9.31 -30.73
N PHE A 3 11.14 -8.70 -30.47
CA PHE A 3 10.86 -7.99 -29.22
C PHE A 3 10.96 -8.98 -28.05
N GLN A 4 11.99 -8.86 -27.23
CA GLN A 4 12.13 -9.64 -26.00
C GLN A 4 11.50 -8.89 -24.84
N LEU A 5 10.30 -9.30 -24.46
CA LEU A 5 9.64 -8.82 -23.24
C LEU A 5 10.37 -9.42 -22.04
N LYS A 6 11.25 -8.65 -21.39
CA LYS A 6 11.84 -9.06 -20.10
C LYS A 6 10.72 -9.15 -19.08
N SER A 7 10.47 -10.36 -18.60
CA SER A 7 9.44 -10.69 -17.62
C SER A 7 9.88 -10.32 -16.20
N ASP A 8 10.19 -9.06 -15.94
CA ASP A 8 10.26 -8.53 -14.57
C ASP A 8 8.83 -8.30 -14.05
N LYS A 9 8.03 -9.36 -14.02
CA LYS A 9 6.70 -9.33 -13.41
C LYS A 9 6.90 -9.26 -11.91
N LYS A 10 6.82 -8.06 -11.33
CA LYS A 10 6.44 -7.94 -9.93
C LYS A 10 5.04 -8.54 -9.81
N GLU A 11 4.95 -9.74 -9.24
CA GLU A 11 3.68 -10.41 -8.99
C GLU A 11 2.89 -9.58 -7.99
N SER A 12 1.94 -8.80 -8.48
CA SER A 12 1.00 -8.04 -7.67
C SER A 12 -0.40 -8.59 -7.88
N GLU A 13 -1.02 -9.06 -6.80
CA GLU A 13 -2.42 -9.48 -6.83
C GLU A 13 -3.32 -8.36 -6.30
N THR A 14 -4.35 -7.99 -7.06
CA THR A 14 -5.34 -7.02 -6.60
C THR A 14 -6.25 -7.66 -5.55
N LYS A 15 -6.17 -7.19 -4.31
CA LYS A 15 -7.10 -7.59 -3.24
C LYS A 15 -8.05 -6.44 -2.90
N THR A 16 -9.35 -6.72 -2.92
CA THR A 16 -10.39 -5.76 -2.55
C THR A 16 -10.79 -5.96 -1.09
N ILE A 17 -10.68 -4.91 -0.28
CA ILE A 17 -11.09 -4.91 1.13
C ILE A 17 -11.97 -3.69 1.43
N ARG A 18 -12.86 -3.82 2.42
CA ARG A 18 -13.72 -2.71 2.85
C ARG A 18 -13.07 -1.96 4.01
N PHE A 19 -12.92 -0.66 3.84
CA PHE A 19 -12.47 0.25 4.89
C PHE A 19 -13.67 0.99 5.50
N PRO A 20 -13.64 1.28 6.82
CA PRO A 20 -14.57 2.22 7.43
C PRO A 20 -14.46 3.60 6.78
N LEU A 21 -15.60 4.28 6.62
CA LEU A 21 -15.67 5.61 5.98
C LEU A 21 -14.83 6.65 6.74
N GLU A 22 -14.83 6.59 8.06
CA GLU A 22 -14.05 7.50 8.91
C GLU A 22 -12.54 7.37 8.68
N LEU A 23 -12.07 6.15 8.46
CA LEU A 23 -10.67 5.86 8.21
C LEU A 23 -10.26 6.35 6.83
N ILE A 24 -11.09 6.13 5.81
CA ILE A 24 -10.85 6.67 4.46
C ILE A 24 -10.75 8.19 4.50
N ALA A 25 -11.72 8.87 5.14
CA ALA A 25 -11.73 10.32 5.24
C ALA A 25 -10.49 10.86 5.96
N SER A 26 -10.00 10.14 6.97
CA SER A 26 -8.78 10.51 7.70
C SER A 26 -7.53 10.33 6.83
N ILE A 27 -7.44 9.23 6.08
CA ILE A 27 -6.34 8.98 5.15
C ILE A 27 -6.34 10.03 4.05
N GLU A 28 -7.49 10.31 3.44
CA GLU A 28 -7.65 11.33 2.40
C GLU A 28 -7.16 12.69 2.86
N LYS A 29 -7.52 13.13 4.07
CA LYS A 29 -7.02 14.39 4.65
C LYS A 29 -5.50 14.42 4.81
N VAL A 30 -4.87 13.30 5.15
CA VAL A 30 -3.41 13.21 5.36
C VAL A 30 -2.65 13.16 4.04
N ILE A 31 -3.23 12.57 3.00
CA ILE A 31 -2.63 12.50 1.66
C ILE A 31 -2.89 13.78 0.84
N VAL A 32 -3.84 14.64 1.25
CA VAL A 32 -4.03 15.95 0.62
C VAL A 32 -2.72 16.75 0.67
N ASN A 33 -2.23 17.17 -0.49
CA ASN A 33 -0.93 17.83 -0.72
C ASN A 33 0.32 16.94 -0.57
N LYS A 34 0.17 15.63 -0.37
CA LYS A 34 1.24 14.67 -0.56
C LYS A 34 1.04 14.05 -1.93
N GLU A 35 2.07 14.05 -2.77
CA GLU A 35 2.04 13.42 -4.10
C GLU A 35 2.03 11.88 -4.01
N VAL A 36 1.14 11.33 -3.18
CA VAL A 36 1.00 9.92 -2.87
C VAL A 36 -0.44 9.47 -3.15
N THR A 37 -0.57 8.27 -3.72
CA THR A 37 -1.88 7.67 -3.95
C THR A 37 -2.35 6.93 -2.71
N PHE A 38 -3.67 6.78 -2.57
CA PHE A 38 -4.27 5.98 -1.50
C PHE A 38 -3.67 4.56 -1.44
N SER A 39 -3.49 3.91 -2.60
CA SER A 39 -2.88 2.57 -2.66
C SER A 39 -1.44 2.55 -2.15
N SER A 40 -0.61 3.55 -2.52
CA SER A 40 0.77 3.65 -2.03
C SER A 40 0.82 3.87 -0.52
N PHE A 41 -0.07 4.71 0.01
CA PHE A 41 -0.21 4.93 1.44
C PHE A 41 -0.57 3.63 2.18
N VAL A 42 -1.57 2.89 1.68
CA VAL A 42 -2.00 1.62 2.30
C VAL A 42 -0.89 0.58 2.28
N ILE A 43 -0.14 0.45 1.18
CA ILE A 43 0.99 -0.48 1.10
C ILE A 43 2.05 -0.14 2.15
N GLN A 44 2.43 1.13 2.26
CA GLN A 44 3.42 1.58 3.26
C GLN A 44 2.91 1.39 4.69
N ALA A 45 1.64 1.70 4.96
CA ALA A 45 1.04 1.48 6.27
C ALA A 45 1.05 0.00 6.66
N CYS A 46 0.74 -0.90 5.73
CA CYS A 46 0.82 -2.34 5.95
C CYS A 46 2.26 -2.82 6.18
N GLN A 47 3.24 -2.33 5.40
CA GLN A 47 4.66 -2.64 5.62
C GLN A 47 5.12 -2.20 7.01
N TYR A 48 4.83 -0.95 7.37
CA TYR A 48 5.16 -0.42 8.68
C TYR A 48 4.50 -1.23 9.80
N ALA A 49 3.22 -1.60 9.65
CA ALA A 49 2.53 -2.42 10.64
C ALA A 49 3.21 -3.78 10.81
N LEU A 50 3.55 -4.47 9.71
CA LEU A 50 4.24 -5.76 9.76
C LEU A 50 5.64 -5.65 10.38
N GLU A 51 6.42 -4.62 10.04
CA GLU A 51 7.77 -4.40 10.59
C GLU A 51 7.79 -4.06 12.09
N ASN A 52 6.68 -3.51 12.61
CA ASN A 52 6.56 -3.15 14.03
C ASN A 52 5.75 -4.16 14.85
N MET A 53 5.06 -5.12 14.22
CA MET A 53 4.35 -6.19 14.92
C MET A 53 5.29 -7.11 15.72
N ASP A 54 6.53 -7.33 15.24
CA ASP A 54 7.53 -8.17 15.92
C ASP A 54 8.35 -7.41 16.99
N LYS A 55 8.14 -6.09 17.14
CA LYS A 55 8.86 -5.24 18.09
C LYS A 55 8.08 -4.98 19.38
N ASP A 56 6.96 -5.66 19.57
CA ASP A 56 6.27 -5.70 20.86
C ASP A 56 6.94 -6.80 21.71
N PRO A 57 7.81 -6.46 22.68
CA PRO A 57 8.24 -7.44 23.67
C PRO A 57 7.00 -7.81 24.48
N LYS A 58 6.48 -9.02 24.26
CA LYS A 58 5.62 -9.69 25.24
C LYS A 58 6.29 -9.74 26.60
#